data_AF-A0A6G3LP84-F1
#
_entry.id   AF-A0A6G3LP84-F1
#
_cell.length_a   1.000
_cell.length_b   1.000
_cell.length_c   1.000
_cell.angle_alpha   90.00
_cell.angle_beta   90.00
_cell.angle_gamma   90.00
#
_symmetry.space_group_name_H-M   'P 1'
#
loop_
_entity.id
_entity.type
_entity.pdbx_description
1 polymer ?
#
loop_
_entity_poly.entity_id
_entity_poly.type
_entity_poly.pdbx_seq_one_letter_code
_entity_poly.pdbx_strand_id
1 'polypeptide(L)'
;MSSFQVRPAVILASSRCLAVSAVLESAPFGPDPLISSRLEEQYSSLSPFSPDPSWGWELKSLWYATLYGGLVLMYTCGPVTPISRVHVDEGLDIGVSDRARRQLDDLDLLRAWAMIWVGQEREGLQELAGPTLRPKGYSWGPGGPHRVAFRGIVY
;
A
#
# COMPACT_ATOMS: atom_id res chain seq x y z
N MET A 1 -28.38 -0.84 6.38
CA MET A 1 -27.23 -0.36 7.18
C MET A 1 -26.02 -0.46 6.28
N SER A 2 -25.41 0.67 5.98
CA SER A 2 -24.17 0.74 5.21
C SER A 2 -23.07 0.24 6.15
N SER A 3 -22.44 -0.90 5.82
CA SER A 3 -21.41 -1.48 6.68
C SER A 3 -20.08 -0.82 6.35
N PHE A 4 -19.62 0.06 7.22
CA PHE A 4 -18.27 0.62 7.14
C PHE A 4 -17.25 -0.53 7.14
N GLN A 5 -16.56 -0.72 6.02
CA GLN A 5 -15.60 -1.80 5.84
C GLN A 5 -14.29 -1.26 5.30
N VAL A 6 -13.20 -1.61 5.97
CA VAL A 6 -11.83 -1.29 5.54
C VAL A 6 -11.24 -2.49 4.80
N ARG A 7 -10.70 -2.23 3.61
CA ARG A 7 -10.04 -3.24 2.77
C ARG A 7 -8.61 -3.52 3.25
N PRO A 8 -8.05 -4.71 2.96
CA PRO A 8 -6.66 -5.00 3.25
C PRO A 8 -5.73 -4.01 2.55
N ALA A 9 -4.69 -3.57 3.27
CA ALA A 9 -3.68 -2.67 2.75
C ALA A 9 -2.28 -3.26 3.02
N VAL A 10 -1.35 -2.98 2.11
CA VAL A 10 -0.02 -3.57 2.11
C VAL A 10 1.04 -2.56 1.70
N ILE A 11 2.19 -2.61 2.35
CA ILE A 11 3.41 -1.93 1.87
C ILE A 11 4.19 -2.93 1.04
N LEU A 12 4.17 -2.72 -0.27
CA LEU A 12 4.72 -3.63 -1.28
C LEU A 12 6.24 -3.50 -1.40
N ALA A 13 6.75 -2.26 -1.35
CA ALA A 13 8.16 -1.98 -1.48
C ALA A 13 8.54 -0.73 -0.68
N SER A 14 9.80 -0.63 -0.28
CA SER A 14 10.38 0.63 0.19
C SER A 14 11.87 0.69 -0.11
N SER A 15 12.37 1.91 -0.09
CA SER A 15 13.78 2.26 -0.14
C SER A 15 14.13 3.10 1.09
N ARG A 16 15.13 3.99 1.00
CA ARG A 16 15.55 4.86 2.10
C ARG A 16 14.50 5.92 2.42
N CYS A 17 14.00 6.62 1.42
CA CYS A 17 13.07 7.73 1.59
C CYS A 17 11.75 7.56 0.84
N LEU A 18 11.51 6.40 0.22
CA LEU A 18 10.29 6.11 -0.53
C LEU A 18 9.65 4.79 -0.11
N ALA A 19 8.33 4.72 -0.27
CA ALA A 19 7.58 3.48 -0.12
C ALA A 19 6.43 3.41 -1.14
N VAL A 20 6.11 2.20 -1.58
CA VAL A 20 4.95 1.90 -2.41
C VAL A 20 3.98 1.08 -1.59
N SER A 21 2.76 1.59 -1.44
CA SER A 21 1.69 0.94 -0.69
C SER A 21 0.45 0.80 -1.56
N ALA A 22 -0.33 -0.26 -1.34
CA ALA A 22 -1.56 -0.52 -2.06
C ALA A 22 -2.68 -0.92 -1.10
N VAL A 23 -3.91 -0.61 -1.49
CA VAL A 23 -5.09 -1.29 -0.95
C VAL A 23 -5.46 -2.39 -1.93
N LEU A 24 -5.86 -3.55 -1.42
CA LEU A 24 -6.21 -4.71 -2.22
C LEU A 24 -7.72 -5.00 -2.14
N GLU A 25 -8.29 -5.50 -3.23
CA GLU A 25 -9.68 -5.94 -3.25
C GLU A 25 -9.90 -7.19 -2.40
N SER A 26 -8.89 -8.06 -2.39
CA SER A 26 -8.77 -9.23 -1.55
C SER A 26 -7.29 -9.50 -1.31
N ALA A 27 -6.98 -10.17 -0.21
CA ALA A 27 -5.63 -10.58 0.14
C ALA A 27 -5.70 -11.81 1.07
N PRO A 28 -4.61 -12.58 1.24
CA PRO A 28 -4.55 -13.65 2.24
C PRO A 28 -4.50 -13.13 3.69
N PHE A 29 -4.59 -11.80 3.89
CA PHE A 29 -4.61 -11.12 5.18
C PHE A 29 -5.75 -10.09 5.23
N GLY A 30 -6.17 -9.75 6.45
CA GLY A 30 -7.18 -8.72 6.71
C GLY A 30 -6.62 -7.29 6.69
N PRO A 31 -7.47 -6.28 6.91
CA PRO A 31 -7.03 -4.89 7.08
C PRO A 31 -6.18 -4.71 8.34
N ASP A 32 -5.30 -3.70 8.32
CA ASP A 32 -4.49 -3.39 9.49
C ASP A 32 -5.41 -2.93 10.65
N PRO A 33 -5.33 -3.56 11.84
CA PRO A 33 -6.26 -3.27 12.94
C PRO A 33 -6.16 -1.83 13.44
N LEU A 34 -4.97 -1.23 13.47
CA LEU A 34 -4.77 0.14 13.96
C LEU A 34 -5.34 1.15 12.97
N ILE A 35 -5.14 0.91 11.67
CA ILE A 35 -5.74 1.74 10.61
C ILE A 35 -7.27 1.63 10.66
N SER A 36 -7.79 0.42 10.77
CA SER A 36 -9.24 0.15 10.77
C SER A 36 -9.94 0.81 11.94
N SER A 37 -9.42 0.62 13.16
CA SER A 37 -9.99 1.20 14.37
C SER A 37 -9.98 2.73 14.33
N ARG A 38 -8.89 3.34 13.86
CA ARG A 38 -8.79 4.80 13.75
C ARG A 38 -9.74 5.37 12.70
N LEU A 39 -9.87 4.71 11.55
CA LEU A 39 -10.79 5.13 10.51
C LEU A 39 -12.26 5.02 10.97
N GLU A 40 -12.61 3.96 11.68
CA GLU A 40 -13.94 3.77 12.25
C GLU A 40 -14.27 4.83 13.32
N GLU A 41 -13.32 5.17 14.19
CA GLU A 41 -13.43 6.26 15.16
C GLU A 41 -13.69 7.60 14.45
N GLN A 42 -12.90 7.93 13.42
CA GLN A 42 -13.04 9.19 12.69
C GLN A 42 -14.34 9.24 11.87
N TYR A 43 -14.74 8.12 11.28
CA TYR A 43 -16.01 7.99 10.58
C TYR A 43 -17.21 8.20 11.53
N SER A 44 -17.18 7.56 12.70
CA SER A 44 -18.27 7.63 13.69
C SER A 44 -18.37 9.02 14.34
N SER A 45 -17.24 9.68 14.57
CA SER A 45 -17.17 11.02 15.18
C SER A 45 -17.30 12.17 14.19
N LEU A 46 -17.34 11.88 12.88
CA LEU A 46 -17.29 12.88 11.80
C LEU A 46 -16.10 13.84 11.92
N SER A 47 -14.99 13.36 12.48
CA SER A 47 -13.77 14.16 12.64
C SER A 47 -12.92 14.14 11.35
N PRO A 48 -12.05 15.14 11.13
CA PRO A 48 -11.19 15.17 9.96
C PRO A 48 -10.29 13.93 9.86
N PHE A 49 -10.32 13.28 8.69
CA PHE A 49 -9.47 12.12 8.41
C PHE A 49 -7.99 12.51 8.48
N SER A 50 -7.31 12.01 9.50
CA SER A 50 -5.91 12.31 9.76
C SER A 50 -5.23 11.13 10.46
N PRO A 51 -4.01 10.75 10.02
CA PRO A 51 -3.28 9.68 10.69
C PRO A 51 -2.93 10.11 12.12
N ASP A 52 -2.77 9.15 13.02
CA ASP A 52 -2.25 9.45 14.35
C ASP A 52 -0.84 10.06 14.23
N PRO A 53 -0.57 11.20 14.88
CA PRO A 53 0.73 11.87 14.79
C PRO A 53 1.89 11.00 15.32
N SER A 54 1.62 10.11 16.29
CA SER A 54 2.61 9.21 16.90
C SER A 54 3.02 8.05 15.99
N TRP A 55 2.25 7.77 14.92
CA TRP A 55 2.55 6.67 14.01
C TRP A 55 3.86 6.89 13.25
N GLY A 56 4.64 5.81 13.13
CA GLY A 56 5.78 5.73 12.22
C GLY A 56 5.36 5.79 10.75
N TRP A 57 6.36 5.88 9.86
CA TRP A 57 6.10 6.03 8.43
C TRP A 57 5.28 4.88 7.83
N GLU A 58 5.46 3.64 8.30
CA GLU A 58 4.74 2.47 7.79
C GLU A 58 3.21 2.62 7.97
N LEU A 59 2.78 2.95 9.19
CA LEU A 59 1.37 3.14 9.50
C LEU A 59 0.80 4.37 8.78
N LYS A 60 1.57 5.46 8.68
CA LYS A 60 1.17 6.63 7.88
C LYS A 60 1.03 6.28 6.40
N SER A 61 1.92 5.47 5.83
CA SER A 61 1.83 5.00 4.45
C SER A 61 0.59 4.15 4.21
N LEU A 62 0.30 3.18 5.10
CA LEU A 62 -0.92 2.38 5.01
C LEU A 62 -2.18 3.23 5.19
N TRP A 63 -2.17 4.20 6.09
CA TRP A 63 -3.27 5.16 6.27
C TRP A 63 -3.60 5.90 4.98
N TYR A 64 -2.59 6.54 4.38
CA TYR A 64 -2.77 7.30 3.14
C TYR A 64 -3.20 6.38 1.98
N ALA A 65 -2.58 5.20 1.84
CA ALA A 65 -3.01 4.23 0.84
C ALA A 65 -4.49 3.85 1.03
N THR A 66 -4.92 3.60 2.27
CA THR A 66 -6.31 3.25 2.60
C THR A 66 -7.29 4.37 2.22
N LEU A 67 -6.93 5.63 2.52
CA LEU A 67 -7.77 6.78 2.17
C LEU A 67 -7.84 7.04 0.66
N TYR A 68 -6.71 6.97 -0.05
CA TYR A 68 -6.66 7.31 -1.47
C TYR A 68 -7.06 6.16 -2.39
N GLY A 69 -6.90 4.91 -1.95
CA GLY A 69 -6.95 3.73 -2.83
C GLY A 69 -5.84 3.74 -3.89
N GLY A 70 -5.88 2.77 -4.78
CA GLY A 70 -4.86 2.59 -5.81
C GLY A 70 -3.50 2.13 -5.25
N LEU A 71 -2.49 2.23 -6.10
CA LEU A 71 -1.09 2.08 -5.76
C LEU A 71 -0.55 3.49 -5.46
N VAL A 72 0.05 3.69 -4.30
CA VAL A 72 0.47 5.01 -3.82
C VAL A 72 1.97 5.03 -3.54
N LEU A 73 2.67 5.98 -4.15
CA LEU A 73 4.05 6.31 -3.84
C LEU A 73 4.09 7.35 -2.72
N MET A 74 4.89 7.07 -1.69
CA MET A 74 5.01 7.85 -0.48
C MET A 74 6.45 8.33 -0.29
N TYR A 75 6.64 9.58 0.12
CA TYR A 75 7.87 10.05 0.75
C TYR A 75 7.85 9.68 2.23
N THR A 76 8.92 9.08 2.76
CA THR A 76 8.97 8.53 4.13
C THR A 76 9.93 9.26 5.07
N CYS A 77 10.87 10.08 4.54
CA CYS A 77 11.91 10.74 5.34
C CYS A 77 11.47 12.02 6.07
N GLY A 78 10.23 12.49 5.87
CA GLY A 78 9.62 13.50 6.74
C GLY A 78 9.43 14.88 6.08
N PRO A 79 8.20 15.44 6.08
CA PRO A 79 6.96 14.80 6.55
C PRO A 79 6.55 13.62 5.65
N VAL A 80 5.97 12.56 6.23
CA VAL A 80 5.47 11.41 5.46
C VAL A 80 4.31 11.88 4.59
N THR A 81 4.50 11.86 3.27
CA THR A 81 3.61 12.56 2.32
C THR A 81 3.35 11.70 1.10
N PRO A 82 2.10 11.54 0.64
CA PRO A 82 1.81 10.92 -0.64
C PRO A 82 2.38 11.77 -1.77
N ILE A 83 3.17 11.16 -2.65
CA ILE A 83 3.75 11.83 -3.82
C ILE A 83 2.81 11.68 -5.01
N SER A 84 2.38 10.46 -5.31
CA SER A 84 1.54 10.17 -6.47
C SER A 84 0.75 8.87 -6.28
N ARG A 85 -0.29 8.72 -7.10
CA ARG A 85 -1.17 7.54 -7.13
C ARG A 85 -1.37 7.08 -8.56
N VAL A 86 -1.33 5.77 -8.77
CA VAL A 86 -1.70 5.12 -10.03
C VAL A 86 -2.71 4.00 -9.79
N HIS A 87 -3.50 3.71 -10.81
CA HIS A 87 -4.29 2.49 -10.88
C HIS A 87 -3.58 1.55 -11.84
N VAL A 88 -3.53 0.27 -11.46
CA VAL A 88 -2.93 -0.79 -12.26
C VAL A 88 -3.98 -1.85 -12.50
N ASP A 89 -4.02 -2.36 -13.72
CA ASP A 89 -4.88 -3.48 -14.12
C ASP A 89 -4.20 -4.83 -13.87
N GLU A 90 -2.86 -4.85 -13.81
CA GLU A 90 -2.09 -6.05 -13.50
C GLU A 90 -2.41 -6.56 -12.08
N GLY A 91 -2.81 -7.83 -12.00
CA GLY A 91 -3.06 -8.51 -10.74
C GLY A 91 -1.76 -8.82 -9.99
N LEU A 92 -1.86 -9.03 -8.69
CA LEU A 92 -0.77 -9.36 -7.78
C LEU A 92 -0.91 -10.80 -7.32
N ASP A 93 0.17 -11.57 -7.46
CA ASP A 93 0.32 -12.85 -6.78
C ASP A 93 0.86 -12.57 -5.38
N ILE A 94 0.18 -13.03 -4.34
CA ILE A 94 0.55 -12.77 -2.94
C ILE A 94 0.47 -14.08 -2.18
N GLY A 95 1.59 -14.50 -1.61
CA GLY A 95 1.71 -15.76 -0.89
C GLY A 95 2.57 -15.62 0.37
N VAL A 96 2.52 -16.65 1.22
CA VAL A 96 3.37 -16.74 2.42
C VAL A 96 4.82 -16.92 1.98
N SER A 97 5.74 -16.18 2.59
CA SER A 97 7.17 -16.24 2.24
C SER A 97 8.05 -15.69 3.36
N ASP A 98 9.12 -16.44 3.63
CA ASP A 98 10.18 -16.07 4.59
C ASP A 98 11.44 -15.55 3.88
N ARG A 99 11.35 -15.22 2.59
CA ARG A 99 12.52 -14.74 1.83
C ARG A 99 13.05 -13.44 2.42
N ALA A 100 14.38 -13.35 2.49
CA ALA A 100 15.06 -12.13 2.84
C ALA A 100 14.75 -11.03 1.82
N ARG A 101 14.56 -9.82 2.34
CA ARG A 101 14.22 -8.65 1.55
C ARG A 101 15.39 -8.19 0.68
N ARG A 102 15.12 -7.91 -0.59
CA ARG A 102 16.01 -7.12 -1.45
C ARG A 102 15.99 -5.66 -0.99
N GLN A 103 17.16 -5.08 -0.79
CA GLN A 103 17.28 -3.65 -0.52
C GLN A 103 17.16 -2.88 -1.84
N LEU A 104 16.16 -2.00 -1.93
CA LEU A 104 16.00 -1.06 -3.04
C LEU A 104 16.61 0.29 -2.64
N ASP A 105 17.33 0.93 -3.55
CA ASP A 105 17.62 2.35 -3.41
C ASP A 105 16.46 3.21 -3.93
N ASP A 106 16.52 4.52 -3.66
CA ASP A 106 15.44 5.43 -4.06
C ASP A 106 15.31 5.56 -5.59
N LEU A 107 16.43 5.41 -6.33
CA LEU A 107 16.44 5.56 -7.78
C LEU A 107 15.81 4.35 -8.47
N ASP A 108 16.09 3.14 -7.98
CA ASP A 108 15.46 1.90 -8.44
C ASP A 108 13.94 1.97 -8.26
N LEU A 109 13.49 2.40 -7.08
CA LEU A 109 12.06 2.53 -6.79
C LEU A 109 11.39 3.58 -7.71
N LEU A 110 12.02 4.74 -7.92
CA LEU A 110 11.50 5.77 -8.82
C LEU A 110 11.48 5.33 -10.29
N ARG A 111 12.48 4.57 -10.74
CA ARG A 111 12.52 4.01 -12.11
C ARG A 111 11.37 3.04 -12.31
N ALA A 112 11.20 2.08 -11.40
CA ALA A 112 10.10 1.14 -11.44
C ALA A 112 8.74 1.86 -11.39
N TRP A 113 8.62 2.89 -10.54
CA TRP A 113 7.42 3.72 -10.49
C TRP A 113 7.12 4.44 -11.81
N ALA A 114 8.14 5.01 -12.44
CA ALA A 114 8.00 5.68 -13.73
C ALA A 114 7.54 4.71 -14.82
N MET A 115 8.01 3.46 -14.82
CA MET A 115 7.56 2.41 -15.75
C MET A 115 6.06 2.14 -15.58
N ILE A 116 5.60 1.96 -14.33
CA ILE A 116 4.17 1.78 -14.04
C ILE A 116 3.36 2.99 -14.55
N TRP A 117 3.84 4.21 -14.28
CA TRP A 117 3.16 5.45 -14.68
C TRP A 117 2.96 5.57 -16.19
N VAL A 118 3.90 5.07 -17.00
CA VAL A 118 3.81 5.11 -18.48
C VAL A 118 3.13 3.88 -19.08
N GLY A 119 2.50 3.03 -18.26
CA GLY A 119 1.74 1.86 -18.72
C GLY A 119 2.55 0.58 -18.86
N GLN A 120 3.83 0.56 -18.48
CA GLN A 120 4.64 -0.67 -18.37
C GLN A 120 4.44 -1.29 -16.98
N GLU A 121 3.19 -1.63 -16.66
CA GLU A 121 2.77 -2.03 -15.32
C GLU A 121 3.48 -3.30 -14.85
N ARG A 122 3.46 -4.36 -15.66
CA ARG A 122 4.02 -5.66 -15.29
C ARG A 122 5.51 -5.57 -15.02
N GLU A 123 6.26 -4.92 -15.91
CA GLU A 123 7.71 -4.73 -15.78
C GLU A 123 8.05 -3.85 -14.57
N GLY A 124 7.34 -2.72 -14.40
CA GLY A 124 7.55 -1.84 -13.25
C GLY A 124 7.20 -2.51 -11.91
N LEU A 125 6.10 -3.28 -11.85
CA LEU A 125 5.74 -4.07 -10.68
C LEU A 125 6.74 -5.19 -10.41
N GLN A 126 7.30 -5.81 -11.46
CA GLN A 126 8.31 -6.86 -11.33
C GLN A 126 9.60 -6.34 -10.66
N GLU A 127 9.99 -5.09 -10.92
CA GLU A 127 11.15 -4.45 -10.27
C GLU A 127 10.91 -4.17 -8.78
N LEU A 128 9.65 -3.97 -8.38
CA LEU A 128 9.26 -3.74 -6.98
C LEU A 128 8.95 -5.03 -6.21
N ALA A 129 8.73 -6.14 -6.93
CA ALA A 129 8.29 -7.41 -6.37
C ALA A 129 9.25 -7.94 -5.29
N GLY A 130 8.68 -8.59 -4.27
CA GLY A 130 9.46 -9.11 -3.15
C GLY A 130 8.65 -9.31 -1.87
N PRO A 131 9.32 -9.44 -0.72
CA PRO A 131 8.65 -9.53 0.58
C PRO A 131 7.89 -8.24 0.90
N THR A 132 6.67 -8.37 1.42
CA THR A 132 5.89 -7.25 1.92
C THR A 132 6.51 -6.72 3.21
N LEU A 133 6.47 -5.39 3.40
CA LEU A 133 6.97 -4.79 4.63
C LEU A 133 5.94 -4.87 5.76
N ARG A 134 4.66 -4.68 5.39
CA ARG A 134 3.53 -4.76 6.30
C ARG A 134 2.28 -5.18 5.51
N PRO A 135 1.56 -6.25 5.91
CA PRO A 135 1.95 -7.20 6.96
C PRO A 135 3.24 -7.95 6.60
N LYS A 136 3.97 -8.44 7.60
CA LYS A 136 5.17 -9.27 7.41
C LYS A 136 4.79 -10.72 7.12
N GLY A 137 5.71 -11.51 6.58
CA GLY A 137 5.53 -12.95 6.32
C GLY A 137 4.87 -13.27 4.98
N TYR A 138 4.68 -12.26 4.11
CA TYR A 138 4.18 -12.45 2.76
C TYR A 138 5.21 -11.95 1.73
N SER A 139 5.11 -12.47 0.51
CA SER A 139 5.76 -11.88 -0.65
C SER A 139 4.75 -11.70 -1.78
N TRP A 140 5.08 -10.82 -2.71
CA TRP A 140 4.25 -10.53 -3.84
C TRP A 140 5.03 -10.41 -5.14
N GLY A 141 4.33 -10.55 -6.27
CA GLY A 141 4.80 -10.24 -7.61
C GLY A 141 3.63 -9.99 -8.56
N PRO A 142 3.90 -9.62 -9.83
CA PRO A 142 2.84 -9.45 -10.82
C PRO A 142 2.24 -10.79 -11.30
N GLY A 143 0.99 -10.77 -11.73
CA GLY A 143 0.32 -11.88 -12.43
C GLY A 143 -0.60 -12.78 -11.61
N GLY A 144 -1.10 -12.33 -10.45
CA GLY A 144 -1.99 -13.14 -9.58
C GLY A 144 -3.43 -12.63 -9.44
N PRO A 145 -4.24 -13.24 -8.57
CA PRO A 145 -5.68 -12.95 -8.47
C PRO A 145 -6.01 -11.70 -7.65
N HIS A 146 -5.06 -11.17 -6.88
CA HIS A 146 -5.30 -10.04 -5.99
C HIS A 146 -5.17 -8.73 -6.75
N ARG A 147 -6.21 -7.90 -6.74
CA ARG A 147 -6.20 -6.62 -7.48
C ARG A 147 -5.99 -5.44 -6.55
N VAL A 148 -5.38 -4.38 -7.08
CA VAL A 148 -5.30 -3.09 -6.39
C VAL A 148 -6.69 -2.44 -6.42
N ALA A 149 -7.23 -2.14 -5.24
CA ALA A 149 -8.57 -1.58 -5.10
C ALA A 149 -8.60 -0.09 -5.44
N PHE A 150 -9.66 0.38 -6.09
CA PHE A 150 -9.88 1.81 -6.34
C PHE A 150 -10.12 2.62 -5.05
N ARG A 151 -10.69 2.00 -4.01
CA ARG A 151 -10.98 2.62 -2.70
C ARG A 151 -10.60 1.66 -1.58
N GLY A 152 -10.06 2.18 -0.47
CA GLY A 152 -9.77 1.39 0.73
C GLY A 152 -10.90 1.33 1.76
N ILE A 153 -11.89 2.19 1.63
CA ILE A 153 -13.07 2.24 2.51
C ILE A 153 -14.31 2.01 1.67
N VAL A 154 -15.14 1.06 2.09
CA VAL A 154 -16.46 0.77 1.53
C VAL A 154 -17.49 1.18 2.58
N TYR A 155 -18.50 1.94 2.16
CA TYR A 155 -19.61 2.41 2.99
C TYR A 155 -20.92 2.09 2.29
#